data_AF-F5NT36-F1
#
_entry.id   AF-F5NT36-F1
#
_cell.length_a   1.000
_cell.length_b   1.000
_cell.length_c   1.000
_cell.angle_alpha   90.00
_cell.angle_beta   90.00
_cell.angle_gamma   90.00
#
_symmetry.space_group_name_H-M   'P 1'
#
loop_
_entity.id
_entity.type
_entity.pdbx_description
1 polymer ?
#
loop_
_entity_poly.entity_id
_entity_poly.type
_entity_poly.pdbx_seq_one_letter_code
_entity_poly.pdbx_strand_id
1 'polypeptide(L)' 'MHNKTTPNAAAAALTTLMHALIDIECTAELAQGEEQKDRTQFALECIRYIATRSLNDAKNILVADCENGGGYA' A
#
# COMPACT_ATOMS: atom_id res chain seq x y z
N MET A 1 -28.75 3.00 -16.98
CA MET A 1 -27.43 2.41 -16.69
C MET A 1 -26.70 3.34 -15.75
N HIS A 2 -26.51 2.92 -14.50
CA HIS A 2 -25.84 3.72 -13.48
C HIS A 2 -24.33 3.64 -13.76
N ASN A 3 -23.74 4.73 -14.26
CA ASN A 3 -22.30 4.86 -14.43
C ASN A 3 -21.68 5.03 -13.04
N LYS A 4 -21.47 3.92 -12.33
CA LYS A 4 -20.75 3.93 -11.05
C LYS A 4 -19.27 4.19 -11.36
N THR A 5 -18.86 5.44 -11.25
CA THR A 5 -17.47 5.85 -11.01
C THR A 5 -17.01 5.41 -9.61
N THR A 6 -17.29 4.16 -9.24
CA THR A 6 -16.62 3.52 -8.11
C THR A 6 -15.24 3.13 -8.64
N PRO A 7 -14.13 3.60 -8.04
CA PRO A 7 -12.83 3.09 -8.44
C PRO A 7 -12.90 1.58 -8.31
N ASN A 8 -12.61 0.87 -9.41
CA ASN A 8 -12.42 -0.57 -9.41
C ASN A 8 -11.60 -0.91 -8.16
N ALA A 9 -12.06 -1.82 -7.30
CA ALA A 9 -11.36 -2.11 -6.06
C ALA A 9 -9.91 -2.52 -6.32
N ALA A 10 -9.63 -3.13 -7.47
CA ALA A 10 -8.27 -3.36 -7.94
C ALA A 10 -7.49 -2.05 -8.17
N ALA A 11 -8.09 -1.02 -8.77
CA ALA A 11 -7.47 0.30 -8.91
C ALA A 11 -7.21 0.95 -7.55
N ALA A 12 -8.15 0.89 -6.60
CA ALA A 12 -7.94 1.40 -5.25
C ALA A 12 -6.81 0.66 -4.51
N ALA A 13 -6.79 -0.67 -4.58
CA ALA A 13 -5.71 -1.49 -4.01
C ALA A 13 -4.35 -1.16 -4.64
N LEU A 14 -4.29 -1.01 -5.97
CA LEU A 14 -3.09 -0.61 -6.68
C LEU A 14 -2.63 0.80 -6.29
N THR A 15 -3.54 1.77 -6.17
CA THR A 15 -3.21 3.12 -5.68
C THR A 15 -2.62 3.09 -4.27
N THR A 16 -3.20 2.30 -3.37
CA THR A 16 -2.65 2.10 -2.02
C THR A 16 -1.23 1.54 -2.07
N LEU A 17 -0.98 0.52 -2.90
CA LEU A 17 0.35 -0.05 -3.05
C LEU A 17 1.34 0.91 -3.74
N MET A 18 0.91 1.72 -4.70
CA MET A 18 1.76 2.71 -5.36
C MET A 18 2.24 3.78 -4.38
N HIS A 19 1.35 4.31 -3.53
CA HIS A 19 1.77 5.26 -2.50
C HIS A 19 2.75 4.62 -1.50
N ALA A 20 2.48 3.38 -1.09
CA ALA A 20 3.38 2.64 -0.20
C ALA A 20 4.78 2.45 -0.82
N LEU A 21 4.85 2.15 -2.13
CA LEU A 21 6.12 2.02 -2.83
C LEU A 21 6.89 3.34 -2.84
N ILE A 22 6.23 4.47 -3.08
CA ILE A 22 6.86 5.80 -3.05
C ILE A 22 7.41 6.11 -1.65
N ASP A 23 6.64 5.83 -0.60
CA ASP A 23 7.07 6.05 0.79
C ASP A 23 8.25 5.16 1.17
N ILE A 24 8.25 3.90 0.71
CA ILE A 24 9.37 2.95 0.92
C ILE A 24 10.63 3.44 0.20
N GLU A 25 10.51 3.92 -1.04
CA GLU A 25 11.62 4.42 -1.84
C GLU A 25 12.25 5.66 -1.19
N CYS A 26 11.42 6.62 -0.78
CA CYS A 26 11.87 7.80 -0.04
C CYS A 26 12.54 7.42 1.29
N THR A 27 11.97 6.47 2.04
CA THR A 27 12.56 5.99 3.30
C THR A 27 13.90 5.30 3.07
N ALA A 28 14.03 4.52 1.99
CA ALA A 28 15.27 3.86 1.62
C ALA A 28 16.36 4.86 1.20
N GLU A 29 16.01 5.90 0.43
CA GLU A 29 16.93 6.98 0.07
C GLU A 29 17.44 7.72 1.32
N LEU A 30 16.53 8.06 2.24
CA LEU A 30 16.88 8.71 3.52
C LEU A 30 17.76 7.83 4.43
N ALA A 31 17.76 6.51 4.23
CA ALA A 31 18.60 5.57 4.96
C ALA A 31 20.01 5.43 4.37
N GLN A 32 20.19 5.80 3.09
CA GLN A 32 21.49 5.83 2.42
C GLN A 32 22.29 7.10 2.76
N GLY A 33 21.61 8.17 3.18
CA GLY A 33 22.24 9.42 3.63
C GLY A 33 22.74 9.36 5.08
N GLU A 34 24.07 9.37 5.24
CA GLU A 34 24.87 9.56 6.46
C GLU A 34 24.91 8.40 7.49
N GLU A 35 26.07 7.71 7.50
CA GLU A 35 26.93 7.17 8.59
C GLU A 35 26.37 6.76 9.98
N GLN A 36 25.06 6.57 10.15
CA GLN A 36 24.45 6.24 11.44
C GLN A 36 23.68 4.90 11.38
N LYS A 37 24.25 3.84 11.95
CA LYS A 37 23.63 2.49 12.05
C LYS A 37 22.18 2.51 12.57
N ASP A 38 21.89 3.39 13.51
CA ASP A 38 20.56 3.51 14.13
C ASP A 38 19.52 4.05 13.14
N ARG A 39 19.93 4.92 12.21
CA ARG A 39 19.07 5.45 11.15
C ARG A 39 18.71 4.37 10.13
N THR A 40 19.64 3.47 9.81
CA THR A 40 19.38 2.32 8.94
C THR A 40 18.40 1.34 9.58
N GLN A 41 18.55 1.03 10.87
CA GLN A 41 17.59 0.15 11.58
C GLN A 41 16.20 0.77 11.67
N PHE A 42 16.12 2.06 12.01
CA PHE A 42 14.86 2.78 12.04
C PHE A 42 14.18 2.78 10.67
N ALA A 43 14.93 3.05 9.59
CA ALA A 43 14.40 3.02 8.23
C ALA A 43 13.89 1.63 7.83
N LEU A 44 14.59 0.55 8.19
CA LEU A 44 14.14 -0.82 7.94
C LEU A 44 12.81 -1.13 8.65
N GLU A 45 12.65 -0.69 9.89
CA GLU A 45 11.39 -0.83 10.64
C GLU A 45 10.26 -0.02 10.00
N CYS A 46 10.53 1.21 9.57
CA CYS A 46 9.57 2.05 8.82
C CYS A 46 9.13 1.38 7.51
N ILE A 47 10.08 0.88 6.71
CA ILE A 47 9.81 0.17 5.45
C ILE A 47 8.94 -1.06 5.72
N ARG A 48 9.29 -1.86 6.74
CA ARG A 48 8.51 -3.07 7.10
C ARG A 48 7.09 -2.70 7.52
N TYR A 49 6.93 -1.64 8.31
CA TYR A 49 5.63 -1.16 8.75
C TYR A 49 4.77 -0.69 7.57
N ILE A 50 5.32 0.17 6.69
CA ILE A 50 4.62 0.67 5.50
C ILE A 50 4.20 -0.48 4.61
N ALA A 51 5.10 -1.41 4.31
CA ALA A 51 4.79 -2.58 3.48
C ALA A 51 3.68 -3.43 4.09
N THR A 52 3.78 -3.79 5.37
CA THR A 52 2.80 -4.67 6.04
C THR A 52 1.42 -4.03 6.10
N ARG A 53 1.36 -2.75 6.48
CA ARG A 53 0.10 -2.03 6.58
C ARG A 53 -0.56 -1.88 5.22
N SER A 54 0.18 -1.43 4.21
CA SER A 54 -0.37 -1.19 2.87
C SER A 54 -0.80 -2.48 2.18
N LEU A 55 -0.10 -3.61 2.41
CA LEU A 55 -0.54 -4.93 1.96
C LEU A 55 -1.85 -5.35 2.63
N ASN A 56 -2.00 -5.12 3.94
CA ASN A 56 -3.25 -5.41 4.64
C ASN A 56 -4.40 -4.52 4.15
N ASP A 57 -4.16 -3.22 3.95
CA ASP A 57 -5.16 -2.28 3.46
C ASP A 57 -5.59 -2.65 2.02
N ALA A 58 -4.64 -2.95 1.13
CA ALA A 58 -4.92 -3.42 -0.23
C ALA A 58 -5.69 -4.76 -0.23
N LYS A 59 -5.29 -5.72 0.62
CA LYS A 59 -6.01 -6.98 0.80
C LYS A 59 -7.44 -6.74 1.25
N ASN A 60 -7.66 -5.90 2.25
CA ASN A 60 -8.99 -5.61 2.79
C ASN A 60 -9.89 -4.96 1.72
N ILE A 61 -9.36 -4.08 0.88
CA ILE A 61 -10.07 -3.49 -0.26
C ILE A 61 -10.53 -4.60 -1.23
N LEU A 62 -9.63 -5.51 -1.61
CA LEU A 62 -9.93 -6.59 -2.54
C LEU A 62 -10.92 -7.62 -1.96
N VAL A 63 -10.77 -7.95 -0.66
CA VAL A 63 -11.69 -8.87 0.03
C VAL A 63 -13.09 -8.27 0.10
N ALA A 64 -13.20 -6.99 0.48
CA ALA A 64 -14.49 -6.31 0.53
C ALA A 64 -15.18 -6.24 -0.84
N ASP A 65 -14.42 -6.14 -1.93
CA ASP A 65 -14.96 -6.21 -3.30
C ASP A 65 -15.50 -7.60 -3.64
N CYS A 66 -14.76 -8.65 -3.30
CA CYS A 66 -15.21 -10.04 -3.45
C CYS A 66 -16.49 -10.31 -2.63
N GLU A 67 -16.57 -9.81 -1.40
CA GLU A 67 -17.70 -10.00 -0.49
C GLU A 67 -18.94 -9.17 -0.87
N ASN A 68 -18.76 -7.95 -1.40
CA ASN A 68 -19.86 -7.08 -1.81
C ASN A 68 -20.36 -7.32 -3.25
N GLY A 69 -19.72 -8.22 -4.03
CA GLY A 69 -19.83 -8.16 -5.49
C GLY A 69 -19.59 -9.42 -6.31
N GLY A 70 -19.47 -10.62 -5.71
CA GLY A 70 -19.53 -11.89 -6.47
C GLY A 70 -20.91 -12.20 -7.10
N GLY A 71 -21.86 -11.26 -7.06
CA GLY A 71 -23.18 -11.37 -7.68
C GLY A 71 -23.15 -10.93 -9.14
N TYR A 72 -22.76 -11.84 -10.03
CA TYR A 72 -23.30 -11.84 -11.39
C TYR A 72 -24.82 -11.97 -11.29
N ALA A 73 -25.54 -10.90 -11.66
CA ALA A 73 -26.93 -10.93 -12.07
C ALA A 73 -27.05 -10.12 -13.36
#